data_AF-A0A315Y141-F1
#
_entry.id   AF-A0A315Y141-F1
#
_cell.length_a   1.000
_cell.length_b   1.000
_cell.length_c   1.000
_cell.angle_alpha   90.00
_cell.angle_beta   90.00
_cell.angle_gamma   90.00
#
_symmetry.space_group_name_H-M   'P 1'
#
loop_
_entity.id
_entity.type
_entity.pdbx_description
1 polymer ?
#
loop_
_entity_poly.entity_id
_entity_poly.type
_entity_poly.pdbx_seq_one_letter_code
_entity_poly.pdbx_strand_id
1 'polypeptide(L)'
;MDNSFISTEDYREEIEDFFPKFVFYRRGHHTPTCGSFGEFIDGEKGKVTDCYCTACHERYEDGIRKPSEYKHKELGYCANCGHPVEFRQMNRGRQSYYVTGNFAIFEGAGDLMRIKCIKAYQRFSGDTSEMEPEIGWYTVTQYELRPGQAIQYKAVWNKRKYEWKRKKTDCTEPNFNIGGFGYADRNYTLINQEAVDHSFLKYLFKGEHYDYIYITWLCCYAQHPQLEYLLHGGFEYLARNYVEARVPEYGKLVTTRYNWRSNDLKKMLRLDRQEIKFLAKEQGRYYDSYIKFRRDFFKGRNTAETLKYFENFRSSTEYIREVEDMTGIARKKIMDYALRKQNSQGTYFFITLYKDYIEQCIELGRDMSTDVVTMPKDMFAAHDRTTEMLRTIRSEKAAIQLAESDAHRRDLEVTDMELGLILRLPYDTEEIVAEGEKLSHCVGGYADRHAAGKLAILFLRTVGHPGTPYYTMEVSNDLQIVQCRGYRNNNAGNPKPEEIIEFERRYEEYLKEVKIDRKKAAEKAKRKKRQQQKAKVAA
;
A
#
# COMPACT_ATOMS: atom_id res chain seq x y z
N MET A 1 41.69 -1.27 10.91
CA MET A 1 41.07 -0.09 11.54
C MET A 1 40.91 -0.46 12.98
N ASP A 2 41.69 0.28 13.74
CA ASP A 2 42.06 0.29 15.14
C ASP A 2 41.00 -0.11 16.17
N ASN A 3 41.48 -0.61 17.31
CA ASN A 3 40.76 -0.92 18.54
C ASN A 3 40.16 0.33 19.23
N SER A 4 39.97 1.47 18.53
CA SER A 4 39.84 2.80 19.15
C SER A 4 38.51 3.53 18.90
N PHE A 5 37.43 2.81 18.57
CA PHE A 5 36.11 3.43 18.41
C PHE A 5 35.37 3.58 19.75
N ILE A 6 34.75 2.48 20.18
CA ILE A 6 34.14 2.24 21.49
C ILE A 6 34.55 0.82 21.87
N SER A 7 35.13 0.64 23.05
CA SER A 7 35.43 -0.67 23.62
C SER A 7 34.10 -1.30 24.05
N THR A 8 33.73 -2.45 23.48
CA THR A 8 32.50 -3.14 23.91
C THR A 8 32.70 -3.82 25.26
N GLU A 9 33.96 -4.10 25.61
CA GLU A 9 34.31 -4.75 26.88
C GLU A 9 33.94 -3.88 28.09
N ASP A 10 34.04 -2.57 27.94
CA ASP A 10 33.72 -1.58 28.98
C ASP A 10 32.22 -1.60 29.36
N TYR A 11 31.38 -2.20 28.51
CA TYR A 11 29.92 -2.35 28.71
C TYR A 11 29.49 -3.83 28.78
N ARG A 12 30.43 -4.73 29.11
CA ARG A 12 30.16 -6.18 29.18
C ARG A 12 29.03 -6.46 30.15
N GLU A 13 29.07 -5.88 31.36
CA GLU A 13 28.11 -6.17 32.42
C GLU A 13 26.68 -5.85 31.97
N GLU A 14 26.44 -4.68 31.37
CA GLU A 14 25.13 -4.27 30.86
C GLU A 14 24.63 -5.17 29.72
N ILE A 15 25.54 -5.65 28.87
CA ILE A 15 25.20 -6.61 27.80
C ILE A 15 24.86 -7.97 28.41
N GLU A 16 25.62 -8.43 29.41
CA GLU A 16 25.43 -9.73 30.05
C GLU A 16 24.15 -9.78 30.90
N ASP A 17 23.72 -8.65 31.48
CA ASP A 17 22.48 -8.51 32.24
C ASP A 17 21.22 -8.63 31.37
N PHE A 18 21.32 -8.33 30.07
CA PHE A 18 20.21 -8.56 29.13
C PHE A 18 19.89 -10.06 28.95
N PHE A 19 20.90 -10.93 29.09
CA PHE A 19 20.73 -12.34 28.79
C PHE A 19 20.18 -13.13 29.98
N PRO A 20 19.35 -14.16 29.74
CA PRO A 20 18.85 -15.02 30.79
C PRO A 20 19.99 -15.65 31.61
N LYS A 21 19.77 -15.73 32.92
CA LYS A 21 20.62 -16.49 33.84
C LYS A 21 19.96 -17.84 34.15
N PHE A 22 20.76 -18.82 34.56
CA PHE A 22 20.31 -20.20 34.73
C PHE A 22 20.63 -20.73 36.12
N VAL A 23 19.78 -21.66 36.57
CA VAL A 23 20.16 -22.63 37.61
C VAL A 23 20.15 -24.01 37.00
N PHE A 24 21.32 -24.61 36.91
CA PHE A 24 21.48 -26.00 36.53
C PHE A 24 21.26 -26.88 37.74
N TYR A 25 20.39 -27.89 37.61
CA TYR A 25 20.05 -28.76 38.72
C TYR A 25 20.18 -30.24 38.35
N ARG A 26 20.50 -31.04 39.36
CA ARG A 26 20.48 -32.51 39.33
C ARG A 26 19.68 -33.00 40.53
N ARG A 27 18.57 -33.69 40.24
CA ARG A 27 17.73 -34.29 41.28
C ARG A 27 18.56 -35.34 42.04
N GLY A 28 18.57 -35.25 43.37
CA GLY A 28 19.46 -36.06 44.21
C GLY A 28 19.37 -37.57 43.99
N HIS A 29 20.54 -38.21 43.94
CA HIS A 29 20.79 -39.61 44.31
C HIS A 29 21.31 -39.64 45.75
N HIS A 30 21.10 -40.75 46.48
CA HIS A 30 21.67 -40.97 47.82
C HIS A 30 23.18 -40.75 47.80
N THR A 31 23.69 -39.90 48.68
CA THR A 31 25.11 -39.86 49.04
C THR A 31 25.37 -40.89 50.14
N PRO A 32 26.09 -42.00 49.91
CA PRO A 32 26.58 -42.81 51.01
C PRO A 32 27.79 -42.11 51.61
N THR A 33 27.68 -41.69 52.86
CA THR A 33 28.86 -41.34 53.66
C THR A 33 29.53 -42.65 54.09
N CYS A 34 30.75 -42.90 53.64
CA CYS A 34 31.64 -43.87 54.26
C CYS A 34 31.97 -43.37 55.67
N GLY A 35 31.23 -43.84 56.67
CA GLY A 35 31.65 -43.83 58.06
C GLY A 35 32.49 -45.07 58.31
N SER A 36 33.72 -44.89 58.74
CA SER A 36 34.46 -45.97 59.40
C SER A 36 33.62 -46.49 60.56
N PHE A 37 33.39 -47.81 60.58
CA PHE A 37 32.47 -48.58 61.44
C PHE A 37 31.05 -48.71 60.91
N GLY A 38 30.78 -49.90 60.36
CA GLY A 38 29.54 -50.27 59.70
C GLY A 38 28.36 -50.43 60.64
N GLU A 39 27.61 -49.34 60.81
CA GLU A 39 26.19 -49.38 61.16
C GLU A 39 25.40 -48.65 60.07
N PHE A 40 24.52 -49.39 59.39
CA PHE A 40 23.50 -48.80 58.54
C PHE A 40 22.44 -48.16 59.44
N ILE A 41 22.49 -46.84 59.58
CA ILE A 41 21.38 -46.06 60.14
C ILE A 41 20.49 -45.67 58.96
N ASP A 42 19.33 -46.32 58.84
CA ASP A 42 18.22 -45.87 57.99
C ASP A 42 17.65 -44.57 58.60
N GLY A 43 18.33 -43.46 58.35
CA GLY A 43 17.81 -42.11 58.57
C GLY A 43 17.26 -41.58 57.25
N GLU A 44 15.98 -41.18 57.23
CA GLU A 44 15.34 -40.45 56.13
C GLU A 44 16.09 -39.12 55.86
N LYS A 45 17.20 -39.17 55.12
CA LYS A 45 17.89 -37.96 54.65
C LYS A 45 17.11 -37.39 53.47
N GLY A 46 16.53 -36.21 53.68
CA GLY A 46 15.82 -35.45 52.65
C GLY A 46 16.67 -35.34 51.38
N LYS A 47 16.06 -35.65 50.23
CA LYS A 47 16.74 -35.56 48.93
C LYS A 47 17.06 -34.09 48.64
N VAL A 48 18.31 -33.67 48.82
CA VAL A 48 18.80 -32.35 48.39
C VAL A 48 18.99 -32.31 46.87
N THR A 49 18.85 -31.13 46.27
CA THR A 49 19.07 -30.94 44.83
C THR A 49 20.39 -30.21 44.61
N ASP A 50 21.34 -30.86 43.93
CA ASP A 50 22.62 -30.25 43.53
C ASP A 50 22.36 -29.21 42.44
N CYS A 51 22.74 -27.96 42.72
CA CYS A 51 22.45 -26.79 41.89
C CYS A 51 23.72 -25.99 41.57
N TYR A 52 23.78 -25.41 40.38
CA TYR A 52 24.79 -24.43 39.99
C TYR A 52 24.09 -23.21 39.37
N CYS A 53 24.41 -22.00 39.82
CA CYS A 53 23.79 -20.79 39.31
C CYS A 53 24.78 -19.96 38.49
N THR A 54 24.39 -19.57 37.27
CA THR A 54 25.20 -18.70 36.39
C THR A 54 25.06 -17.22 36.69
N ALA A 55 24.29 -16.83 37.72
CA ALA A 55 24.18 -15.43 38.16
C ALA A 55 25.14 -15.12 39.31
N CYS A 56 25.29 -16.04 40.25
CA CYS A 56 26.25 -15.91 41.35
C CYS A 56 27.52 -16.75 41.17
N HIS A 57 27.59 -17.58 40.13
CA HIS A 57 28.71 -18.48 39.83
C HIS A 57 29.04 -19.47 40.96
N GLU A 58 28.03 -19.83 41.75
CA GLU A 58 28.18 -20.72 42.91
C GLU A 58 27.44 -22.03 42.71
N ARG A 59 28.05 -23.10 43.24
CA ARG A 59 27.42 -24.41 43.38
C ARG A 59 26.88 -24.56 44.80
N TYR A 60 25.65 -25.03 44.93
CA TYR A 60 24.98 -25.16 46.23
C TYR A 60 24.01 -26.34 46.22
N GLU A 61 23.65 -26.79 47.42
CA GLU A 61 22.59 -27.78 47.63
C GLU A 61 21.30 -27.06 48.03
N ASP A 62 20.24 -27.22 47.24
CA ASP A 62 18.92 -26.71 47.61
C ASP A 62 18.18 -27.73 48.47
N GLY A 63 18.00 -27.37 49.74
CA GLY A 63 17.15 -28.10 50.70
C GLY A 63 15.76 -27.48 50.89
N ILE A 64 15.47 -26.32 50.29
CA ILE A 64 14.19 -25.61 50.40
C ILE A 64 13.18 -26.24 49.44
N ARG A 65 13.54 -26.39 48.16
CA ARG A 65 12.67 -26.96 47.13
C ARG A 65 12.90 -28.46 46.99
N LYS A 66 11.82 -29.25 46.92
CA LYS A 66 11.89 -30.70 46.70
C LYS A 66 12.38 -31.00 45.28
N PRO A 67 13.18 -32.07 45.05
CA PRO A 67 13.66 -32.40 43.70
C PRO A 67 12.56 -32.58 42.64
N SER A 68 11.36 -33.01 43.05
CA SER A 68 10.18 -33.17 42.18
C SER A 68 9.61 -31.84 41.69
N GLU A 69 9.83 -30.75 42.43
CA GLU A 69 9.28 -29.42 42.14
C GLU A 69 10.09 -28.70 41.04
N TYR A 70 11.36 -29.06 40.85
CA TYR A 70 12.18 -28.53 39.78
C TYR A 70 11.73 -29.01 38.39
N LYS A 71 11.22 -28.12 37.55
CA LYS A 71 10.90 -28.42 36.15
C LYS A 71 11.91 -27.79 35.19
N HIS A 72 12.19 -28.53 34.11
CA HIS A 72 13.12 -28.07 33.08
C HIS A 72 12.50 -26.91 32.29
N LYS A 73 13.27 -25.83 32.08
CA LYS A 73 12.88 -24.56 31.44
C LYS A 73 11.83 -23.75 32.22
N GLU A 74 11.69 -24.03 33.51
CA GLU A 74 10.82 -23.25 34.39
C GLU A 74 11.55 -21.97 34.83
N LEU A 75 10.83 -20.85 34.87
CA LEU A 75 11.33 -19.60 35.43
C LEU A 75 11.15 -19.59 36.95
N GLY A 76 12.09 -18.99 37.66
CA GLY A 76 11.95 -18.69 39.08
C GLY A 76 13.16 -17.95 39.61
N TYR A 77 13.53 -18.21 40.86
CA TYR A 77 14.60 -17.48 41.54
C TYR A 77 15.62 -18.44 42.12
N CYS A 78 16.90 -18.09 42.02
CA CYS A 78 17.99 -18.86 42.60
C CYS A 78 17.85 -18.87 44.13
N ALA A 79 17.93 -20.05 44.77
CA ALA A 79 17.82 -20.15 46.22
C ALA A 79 19.05 -19.59 46.97
N ASN A 80 20.19 -19.44 46.29
CA ASN A 80 21.42 -18.89 46.86
C ASN A 80 21.48 -17.35 46.79
N CYS A 81 21.24 -16.78 45.60
CA CYS A 81 21.40 -15.33 45.38
C CYS A 81 20.09 -14.56 45.12
N GLY A 82 18.95 -15.26 45.01
CA GLY A 82 17.65 -14.63 44.73
C GLY A 82 17.48 -14.10 43.31
N HIS A 83 18.48 -14.23 42.43
CA HIS A 83 18.40 -13.69 41.07
C HIS A 83 17.35 -14.44 40.22
N PRO A 84 16.61 -13.76 39.32
CA PRO A 84 15.71 -14.40 38.36
C PRO A 84 16.48 -15.34 37.43
N VAL A 85 16.03 -16.58 37.32
CA VAL A 85 16.73 -17.65 36.59
C VAL A 85 15.77 -18.58 35.87
N GLU A 86 16.28 -19.23 34.82
CA GLU A 86 15.64 -20.37 34.19
C GLU A 86 16.28 -21.70 34.67
N PHE A 87 15.46 -22.62 35.19
CA PHE A 87 15.95 -23.91 35.70
C PHE A 87 16.24 -24.90 34.58
N ARG A 88 17.47 -25.41 34.50
CA ARG A 88 17.94 -26.35 33.47
C ARG A 88 18.42 -27.65 34.10
N GLN A 89 18.04 -28.80 33.54
CA GLN A 89 18.56 -30.09 34.03
C GLN A 89 20.00 -30.28 33.52
N MET A 90 20.92 -30.66 34.40
CA MET A 90 22.34 -30.82 34.05
C MET A 90 22.57 -31.85 32.93
N ASN A 91 21.80 -32.94 32.93
CA ASN A 91 21.95 -34.07 31.98
C ASN A 91 21.24 -33.86 30.63
N ARG A 92 20.71 -32.68 30.35
CA ARG A 92 20.07 -32.37 29.07
C ARG A 92 21.00 -31.54 28.19
N GLY A 93 21.08 -31.94 26.92
CA GLY A 93 21.79 -31.20 25.88
C GLY A 93 21.24 -29.79 25.70
N ARG A 94 22.15 -28.84 25.43
CA ARG A 94 21.85 -27.40 25.28
C ARG A 94 22.47 -26.75 24.05
N GLN A 95 22.97 -27.56 23.11
CA GLN A 95 23.63 -27.08 21.89
C GLN A 95 22.72 -26.25 20.98
N SER A 96 21.40 -26.43 21.05
CA SER A 96 20.42 -25.66 20.29
C SER A 96 20.00 -24.35 20.97
N TYR A 97 20.49 -24.07 22.18
CA TYR A 97 20.22 -22.81 22.87
C TYR A 97 21.03 -21.68 22.21
N TYR A 98 20.31 -20.70 21.68
CA TYR A 98 20.89 -19.51 21.08
C TYR A 98 19.92 -18.35 21.26
N VAL A 99 20.33 -17.35 22.05
CA VAL A 99 19.56 -16.11 22.25
C VAL A 99 20.42 -14.95 21.78
N THR A 100 19.81 -13.97 21.12
CA THR A 100 20.51 -12.79 20.63
C THR A 100 19.89 -11.51 21.16
N GLY A 101 20.73 -10.51 21.41
CA GLY A 101 20.33 -9.14 21.72
C GLY A 101 21.00 -8.17 20.75
N ASN A 102 20.29 -7.11 20.37
CA ASN A 102 20.80 -6.04 19.54
C ASN A 102 21.01 -4.80 20.42
N PHE A 103 22.15 -4.12 20.29
CA PHE A 103 22.48 -2.98 21.15
C PHE A 103 23.09 -1.84 20.33
N ALA A 104 22.84 -0.61 20.77
CA ALA A 104 23.55 0.58 20.34
C ALA A 104 24.20 1.24 21.55
N ILE A 105 25.54 1.25 21.56
CA ILE A 105 26.35 1.82 22.63
C ILE A 105 26.74 3.24 22.22
N PHE A 106 26.51 4.21 23.09
CA PHE A 106 26.78 5.62 22.86
C PHE A 106 27.98 6.07 23.69
N GLU A 107 28.91 6.77 23.06
CA GLU A 107 29.99 7.48 23.74
C GLU A 107 30.18 8.85 23.09
N GLY A 108 30.14 9.90 23.88
CA GLY A 108 30.29 11.24 23.34
C GLY A 108 30.44 12.30 24.42
N ALA A 109 31.21 13.32 24.09
CA ALA A 109 31.39 14.52 24.90
C ALA A 109 31.73 15.70 23.98
N GLY A 110 31.15 16.87 24.24
CA GLY A 110 31.37 18.05 23.41
C GLY A 110 30.97 17.80 21.94
N ASP A 111 31.88 18.05 21.01
CA ASP A 111 31.61 18.01 19.55
C ASP A 111 31.76 16.62 18.90
N LEU A 112 31.86 15.55 19.69
CA LEU A 112 31.96 14.19 19.19
C LEU A 112 30.88 13.30 19.82
N MET A 113 30.18 12.57 18.97
CA MET A 113 29.33 11.45 19.35
C MET A 113 29.71 10.23 18.51
N ARG A 114 29.97 9.11 19.18
CA ARG A 114 30.23 7.81 18.60
C ARG A 114 29.11 6.86 19.00
N ILE A 115 28.65 6.07 18.04
CA ILE A 115 27.63 5.06 18.26
C ILE A 115 28.12 3.75 17.67
N LYS A 116 28.19 2.70 18.48
CA LYS A 116 28.59 1.36 18.04
C LYS A 116 27.40 0.41 18.18
N CYS A 117 26.92 -0.10 17.05
CA CYS A 117 25.82 -1.05 17.02
C CYS A 117 26.36 -2.48 16.98
N ILE A 118 25.97 -3.31 17.93
CA ILE A 118 26.45 -4.69 18.07
C ILE A 118 25.28 -5.67 18.14
N LYS A 119 25.52 -6.88 17.66
CA LYS A 119 24.64 -8.02 17.93
C LYS A 119 25.39 -8.96 18.86
N ALA A 120 24.89 -9.10 20.07
CA ALA A 120 25.40 -10.04 21.06
C ALA A 120 24.59 -11.33 21.02
N TYR A 121 25.21 -12.43 21.43
CA TYR A 121 24.58 -13.73 21.54
C TYR A 121 25.02 -14.43 22.81
N GLN A 122 24.10 -15.20 23.38
CA GLN A 122 24.37 -16.16 24.44
C GLN A 122 24.12 -17.56 23.89
N ARG A 123 25.11 -18.44 24.03
CA ARG A 123 25.03 -19.84 23.61
C ARG A 123 25.71 -20.75 24.63
N PHE A 124 25.38 -22.03 24.62
CA PHE A 124 26.18 -23.02 25.32
C PHE A 124 27.10 -23.75 24.35
N SER A 125 28.23 -24.22 24.87
CA SER A 125 29.09 -25.12 24.11
C SER A 125 28.40 -26.47 23.84
N GLY A 126 29.05 -27.27 23.00
CA GLY A 126 28.64 -28.63 22.74
C GLY A 126 28.64 -29.53 23.99
N ASP A 127 29.44 -29.17 24.99
CA ASP A 127 29.71 -29.97 26.16
C ASP A 127 28.70 -29.69 27.29
N THR A 128 27.98 -30.73 27.70
CA THR A 128 27.02 -30.64 28.82
C THR A 128 27.68 -30.56 30.20
N SER A 129 29.00 -30.70 30.29
CA SER A 129 29.76 -30.45 31.51
C SER A 129 29.92 -28.95 31.80
N GLU A 130 29.96 -28.12 30.75
CA GLU A 130 30.08 -26.66 30.84
C GLU A 130 28.72 -26.03 31.15
N MET A 131 28.60 -25.45 32.35
CA MET A 131 27.38 -24.80 32.82
C MET A 131 27.38 -23.28 32.59
N GLU A 132 28.52 -22.72 32.20
CA GLU A 132 28.63 -21.31 31.85
C GLU A 132 28.31 -21.10 30.36
N PRO A 133 27.35 -20.23 30.02
CA PRO A 133 27.13 -19.87 28.64
C PRO A 133 28.26 -18.98 28.12
N GLU A 134 28.64 -19.18 26.85
CA GLU A 134 29.48 -18.23 26.13
C GLU A 134 28.62 -17.03 25.72
N ILE A 135 29.08 -15.84 26.11
CA ILE A 135 28.55 -14.56 25.60
C ILE A 135 29.57 -13.97 24.65
N GLY A 136 29.13 -13.75 23.41
CA GLY A 136 29.95 -13.14 22.38
C GLY A 136 29.16 -12.09 21.61
N TRP A 137 29.85 -11.29 20.81
CA TRP A 137 29.23 -10.25 20.00
C TRP A 137 30.04 -9.95 18.76
N TYR A 138 29.38 -9.32 17.80
CA TYR A 138 30.05 -8.71 16.66
C TYR A 138 29.43 -7.35 16.36
N THR A 139 30.25 -6.47 15.79
CA THR A 139 29.81 -5.13 15.41
C THR A 139 29.08 -5.18 14.07
N VAL A 140 27.90 -4.57 14.02
CA VAL A 140 27.04 -4.48 12.84
C VAL A 140 27.37 -3.21 12.04
N THR A 141 27.39 -2.06 12.71
CA THR A 141 27.67 -0.76 12.11
C THR A 141 28.15 0.22 13.17
N GLN A 142 28.82 1.29 12.75
CA GLN A 142 29.33 2.34 13.63
C GLN A 142 29.02 3.71 13.04
N TYR A 143 28.83 4.72 13.90
CA TYR A 143 28.54 6.08 13.49
C TYR A 143 29.43 7.06 14.23
N GLU A 144 30.13 7.92 13.49
CA GLU A 144 30.84 9.07 14.05
C GLU A 144 30.11 10.35 13.61
N LEU A 145 29.66 11.12 14.60
CA LEU A 145 28.89 12.34 14.42
C LEU A 145 29.66 13.53 15.00
N ARG A 146 29.70 14.61 14.24
CA ARG A 146 30.28 15.92 14.60
C ARG A 146 29.40 17.03 14.03
N PRO A 147 29.49 18.28 14.53
CA PRO A 147 28.79 19.40 13.90
C PRO A 147 29.09 19.51 12.39
N GLY A 148 28.06 19.44 11.57
CA GLY A 148 28.15 19.46 10.11
C GLY A 148 28.52 18.12 9.45
N GLN A 149 28.65 17.03 10.20
CA GLN A 149 29.11 15.75 9.67
C GLN A 149 28.48 14.55 10.40
N ALA A 150 27.97 13.61 9.60
CA ALA A 150 27.62 12.27 10.05
C ALA A 150 28.30 11.24 9.14
N ILE A 151 29.04 10.30 9.74
CA ILE A 151 29.73 9.22 9.03
C ILE A 151 29.24 7.89 9.56
N GLN A 152 28.74 7.03 8.68
CA GLN A 152 28.44 5.64 8.99
C GLN A 152 29.52 4.71 8.42
N TYR A 153 29.94 3.72 9.22
CA TYR A 153 30.85 2.65 8.83
C TYR A 153 30.11 1.32 8.75
N LYS A 154 30.43 0.52 7.73
CA LYS A 154 29.91 -0.83 7.55
C LYS A 154 31.06 -1.81 7.30
N ALA A 155 30.93 -3.02 7.83
CA ALA A 155 31.83 -4.11 7.52
C ALA A 155 31.54 -4.63 6.10
N VAL A 156 32.58 -4.74 5.28
CA VAL A 156 32.52 -5.28 3.93
C VAL A 156 33.39 -6.52 3.88
N TRP A 157 32.81 -7.64 3.46
CA TRP A 157 33.58 -8.88 3.25
C TRP A 157 34.50 -8.73 2.04
N ASN A 158 35.81 -8.90 2.24
CA ASN A 158 36.81 -8.87 1.18
C ASN A 158 37.56 -10.20 1.13
N LYS A 159 36.92 -11.24 0.56
CA LYS A 159 37.38 -12.63 0.24
C LYS A 159 38.10 -13.44 1.34
N ARG A 160 38.65 -12.79 2.36
CA ARG A 160 39.57 -13.30 3.39
C ARG A 160 39.34 -12.65 4.75
N LYS A 161 38.79 -11.42 4.80
CA LYS A 161 38.48 -10.71 6.05
C LYS A 161 37.36 -9.70 5.86
N TYR A 162 36.72 -9.33 6.96
CA TYR A 162 35.88 -8.13 7.02
C TYR A 162 36.75 -6.87 7.12
N GLU A 163 36.42 -5.87 6.31
CA GLU A 163 37.04 -4.55 6.35
C GLU A 163 35.97 -3.49 6.65
N TRP A 164 36.19 -2.68 7.67
CA TRP A 164 35.36 -1.52 7.95
C TRP A 164 35.60 -0.44 6.90
N LYS A 165 34.53 -0.03 6.21
CA LYS A 165 34.57 1.04 5.21
C LYS A 165 33.52 2.08 5.53
N ARG A 166 33.90 3.35 5.32
CA ARG A 166 32.95 4.46 5.32
C ARG A 166 31.91 4.23 4.24
N LYS A 167 30.64 4.31 4.63
CA LYS A 167 29.50 4.30 3.71
C LYS A 167 29.52 5.58 2.88
N LYS A 168 29.33 5.43 1.56
CA LYS A 168 29.35 6.54 0.60
C LYS A 168 28.00 7.26 0.46
N THR A 169 26.92 6.61 0.88
CA THR A 169 25.56 7.16 0.89
C THR A 169 25.20 7.70 2.27
N ASP A 170 24.06 8.37 2.37
CA ASP A 170 23.56 8.92 3.64
C ASP A 170 23.53 7.88 4.75
N CYS A 171 23.75 8.33 5.98
CA CYS A 171 23.62 7.50 7.17
C CYS A 171 22.18 7.00 7.27
N THR A 172 22.02 5.74 7.64
CA THR A 172 20.71 5.10 7.84
C THR A 172 20.70 4.36 9.15
N GLU A 173 19.51 4.13 9.68
CA GLU A 173 19.29 3.31 10.87
C GLU A 173 20.04 1.97 10.77
N PRO A 174 20.60 1.46 11.89
CA PRO A 174 21.20 0.14 11.90
C PRO A 174 20.17 -0.92 11.49
N ASN A 175 20.62 -1.90 10.73
CA ASN A 175 19.86 -3.09 10.41
C ASN A 175 20.64 -4.30 10.91
N PHE A 176 20.09 -4.98 11.91
CA PHE A 176 20.67 -6.14 12.58
C PHE A 176 20.37 -7.47 11.85
N ASN A 177 19.62 -7.40 10.75
CA ASN A 177 19.41 -8.53 9.85
C ASN A 177 20.55 -8.60 8.82
N ILE A 178 21.45 -9.56 9.01
CA ILE A 178 22.66 -9.75 8.18
C ILE A 178 22.40 -10.65 6.97
N GLY A 179 21.27 -11.36 6.94
CA GLY A 179 20.84 -12.17 5.79
C GLY A 179 19.96 -11.36 4.84
N GLY A 180 20.38 -11.22 3.58
CA GLY A 180 19.75 -10.34 2.58
C GLY A 180 18.30 -10.64 2.15
N PHE A 181 17.55 -11.47 2.88
CA PHE A 181 16.18 -11.88 2.55
C PHE A 181 15.25 -11.83 3.78
N GLY A 182 15.14 -10.67 4.43
CA GLY A 182 14.16 -10.44 5.49
C GLY A 182 13.87 -8.95 5.72
N TYR A 183 12.83 -8.66 6.49
CA TYR A 183 12.54 -7.29 6.95
C TYR A 183 13.73 -6.74 7.76
N ALA A 184 13.94 -5.43 7.70
CA ALA A 184 14.98 -4.78 8.49
C ALA A 184 14.72 -4.98 9.99
N ASP A 185 15.69 -5.54 10.70
CA ASP A 185 15.64 -5.66 12.16
C ASP A 185 16.25 -4.40 12.76
N ARG A 186 15.41 -3.53 13.31
CA ARG A 186 15.77 -2.24 13.90
C ARG A 186 15.48 -2.17 15.39
N ASN A 187 15.17 -3.29 16.01
CA ASN A 187 14.95 -3.33 17.44
C ASN A 187 16.32 -3.46 18.11
N TYR A 188 16.65 -2.53 19.01
CA TYR A 188 17.88 -2.54 19.76
C TYR A 188 17.72 -1.82 21.10
N THR A 189 18.51 -2.25 22.08
CA THR A 189 18.60 -1.59 23.39
C THR A 189 19.66 -0.50 23.35
N LEU A 190 19.37 0.66 23.93
CA LEU A 190 20.33 1.76 24.07
C LEU A 190 21.18 1.54 25.31
N ILE A 191 22.50 1.67 25.18
CA ILE A 191 23.45 1.64 26.30
C ILE A 191 24.14 3.01 26.36
N ASN A 192 24.18 3.62 27.55
CA ASN A 192 24.77 4.93 27.82
C ASN A 192 24.14 6.07 26.97
N GLN A 193 22.81 6.07 26.83
CA GLN A 193 22.09 7.07 26.03
C GLN A 193 22.31 8.50 26.57
N GLU A 194 22.53 8.65 27.87
CA GLU A 194 22.82 9.95 28.50
C GLU A 194 24.04 10.66 27.91
N ALA A 195 24.96 9.94 27.25
CA ALA A 195 26.06 10.55 26.50
C ALA A 195 25.58 11.59 25.47
N VAL A 196 24.35 11.46 24.94
CA VAL A 196 23.74 12.45 24.04
C VAL A 196 23.62 13.82 24.71
N ASP A 197 23.23 13.86 25.99
CA ASP A 197 23.04 15.09 26.77
C ASP A 197 24.36 15.79 27.09
N HIS A 198 25.48 15.05 27.04
CA HIS A 198 26.83 15.57 27.25
C HIS A 198 27.53 15.98 25.95
N SER A 199 26.84 15.84 24.81
CA SER A 199 27.38 16.16 23.48
C SER A 199 26.71 17.39 22.85
N PHE A 200 27.15 17.75 21.65
CA PHE A 200 26.55 18.78 20.82
C PHE A 200 25.11 18.46 20.37
N LEU A 201 24.65 17.22 20.61
CA LEU A 201 23.31 16.73 20.30
C LEU A 201 22.32 16.93 21.47
N LYS A 202 22.74 17.52 22.59
CA LYS A 202 21.92 17.71 23.80
C LYS A 202 20.63 18.51 23.62
N TYR A 203 20.55 19.32 22.55
CA TYR A 203 19.35 20.08 22.19
C TYR A 203 18.47 19.36 21.17
N LEU A 204 18.82 18.13 20.79
CA LEU A 204 17.93 17.30 19.99
C LEU A 204 16.62 17.11 20.75
N PHE A 205 15.53 17.43 20.08
CA PHE A 205 14.18 17.35 20.63
C PHE A 205 13.85 15.92 21.10
N LYS A 206 13.54 15.76 22.39
CA LYS A 206 13.20 14.48 23.04
C LYS A 206 11.70 14.19 22.96
N GLY A 207 11.16 14.08 21.76
CA GLY A 207 9.75 13.72 21.52
C GLY A 207 9.53 12.21 21.47
N GLU A 208 8.32 11.73 21.80
CA GLU A 208 7.91 10.32 21.84
C GLU A 208 7.84 9.62 20.45
N HIS A 209 8.19 10.32 19.36
CA HIS A 209 7.89 9.88 17.98
C HIS A 209 9.12 9.39 17.19
N TYR A 210 10.26 9.11 17.85
CA TYR A 210 11.54 8.86 17.15
C TYR A 210 12.11 7.45 17.31
N ASP A 211 11.48 6.59 18.10
CA ASP A 211 12.09 5.34 18.59
C ASP A 211 12.53 4.37 17.48
N TYR A 212 11.84 4.36 16.33
CA TYR A 212 12.16 3.42 15.25
C TYR A 212 13.33 3.87 14.34
N ILE A 213 13.69 5.16 14.37
CA ILE A 213 14.75 5.74 13.51
C ILE A 213 15.66 6.73 14.26
N TYR A 214 15.89 6.47 15.55
CA TYR A 214 16.56 7.38 16.47
C TYR A 214 17.99 7.75 16.03
N ILE A 215 18.79 6.77 15.59
CA ILE A 215 20.17 7.05 15.15
C ILE A 215 20.17 7.85 13.83
N THR A 216 19.20 7.62 12.96
CA THR A 216 19.03 8.42 11.73
C THR A 216 18.70 9.87 12.05
N TRP A 217 17.87 10.13 13.07
CA TRP A 217 17.62 11.49 13.57
C TRP A 217 18.90 12.17 14.04
N LEU A 218 19.70 11.49 14.88
CA LEU A 218 20.99 12.01 15.35
C LEU A 218 21.93 12.32 14.19
N CYS A 219 21.99 11.45 13.18
CA CYS A 219 22.79 11.68 11.97
C CYS A 219 22.33 12.91 11.19
N CYS A 220 21.01 13.07 11.00
CA CYS A 220 20.44 14.19 10.26
C CYS A 220 20.66 15.51 11.01
N TYR A 221 20.49 15.52 12.33
CA TYR A 221 20.75 16.68 13.18
C TYR A 221 22.24 17.04 13.17
N ALA A 222 23.13 16.07 13.21
CA ALA A 222 24.57 16.32 13.12
C ALA A 222 24.96 17.00 11.80
N GLN A 223 24.33 16.63 10.68
CA GLN A 223 24.53 17.30 9.40
C GLN A 223 23.88 18.68 9.34
N HIS A 224 22.68 18.81 9.92
CA HIS A 224 21.85 20.00 9.84
C HIS A 224 21.15 20.29 11.18
N PRO A 225 21.84 20.97 12.12
CA PRO A 225 21.22 21.39 13.39
C PRO A 225 19.99 22.28 13.18
N GLN A 226 19.87 22.90 11.99
CA GLN A 226 18.71 23.70 11.60
C GLN A 226 17.39 22.92 11.56
N LEU A 227 17.42 21.58 11.60
CA LEU A 227 16.22 20.76 11.80
C LEU A 227 15.42 21.21 13.03
N GLU A 228 16.09 21.71 14.06
CA GLU A 228 15.44 22.22 15.27
C GLU A 228 14.47 23.38 14.98
N TYR A 229 14.81 24.26 14.04
CA TYR A 229 13.92 25.35 13.63
C TYR A 229 12.64 24.85 12.97
N LEU A 230 12.68 23.69 12.27
CA LEU A 230 11.47 23.07 11.74
C LEU A 230 10.60 22.54 12.89
N LEU A 231 11.21 21.81 13.84
CA LEU A 231 10.50 21.21 14.97
C LEU A 231 9.84 22.29 15.84
N HIS A 232 10.60 23.26 16.34
CA HIS A 232 10.07 24.38 17.15
C HIS A 232 9.15 25.31 16.35
N GLY A 233 9.31 25.33 15.03
CA GLY A 233 8.51 26.12 14.11
C GLY A 233 7.11 25.58 13.81
N GLY A 234 6.76 24.38 14.32
CA GLY A 234 5.54 23.69 13.95
C GLY A 234 5.58 23.09 12.54
N PHE A 235 6.75 22.65 12.07
CA PHE A 235 6.97 21.97 10.79
C PHE A 235 7.48 20.54 10.97
N GLU A 236 6.97 19.85 12.00
CA GLU A 236 7.38 18.49 12.34
C GLU A 236 7.22 17.50 11.18
N TYR A 237 6.15 17.62 10.39
CA TYR A 237 5.96 16.77 9.21
C TYR A 237 7.10 16.91 8.20
N LEU A 238 7.62 18.13 7.99
CA LEU A 238 8.75 18.37 7.09
C LEU A 238 10.06 17.83 7.65
N ALA A 239 10.30 18.02 8.94
CA ALA A 239 11.47 17.46 9.61
C ALA A 239 11.47 15.93 9.52
N ARG A 240 10.33 15.29 9.84
CA ARG A 240 10.17 13.83 9.75
C ARG A 240 10.35 13.33 8.33
N ASN A 241 9.70 13.93 7.34
CA ASN A 241 9.86 13.53 5.93
C ASN A 241 11.32 13.63 5.47
N TYR A 242 12.05 14.66 5.94
CA TYR A 242 13.47 14.78 5.66
C TYR A 242 14.26 13.57 6.21
N VAL A 243 14.03 13.18 7.47
CA VAL A 243 14.73 12.05 8.08
C VAL A 243 14.29 10.72 7.47
N GLU A 244 12.99 10.49 7.31
CA GLU A 244 12.42 9.26 6.75
C GLU A 244 12.88 8.96 5.33
N ALA A 245 13.21 9.99 4.52
CA ALA A 245 13.76 9.76 3.18
C ALA A 245 15.17 9.17 3.16
N ARG A 246 15.85 9.07 4.33
CA ARG A 246 17.06 8.26 4.47
C ARG A 246 16.75 6.79 4.71
N VAL A 247 15.52 6.43 5.07
CA VAL A 247 15.10 5.03 5.27
C VAL A 247 14.81 4.42 3.91
N PRO A 248 15.55 3.38 3.48
CA PRO A 248 15.42 2.80 2.13
C PRO A 248 13.98 2.36 1.78
N GLU A 249 13.21 1.91 2.77
CA GLU A 249 11.85 1.38 2.62
C GLU A 249 10.79 2.45 2.38
N TYR A 250 11.00 3.69 2.86
CA TYR A 250 10.02 4.76 2.73
C TYR A 250 10.12 5.53 1.39
N GLY A 251 11.15 5.23 0.59
CA GLY A 251 11.38 5.88 -0.71
C GLY A 251 11.94 7.30 -0.59
N LYS A 252 12.57 7.78 -1.67
CA LYS A 252 13.27 9.08 -1.71
C LYS A 252 12.39 10.23 -2.21
N LEU A 253 11.24 10.47 -1.59
CA LEU A 253 10.32 11.52 -2.03
C LEU A 253 10.41 12.81 -1.20
N VAL A 254 11.62 13.26 -0.85
CA VAL A 254 11.80 14.65 -0.38
C VAL A 254 11.89 15.56 -1.59
N THR A 255 10.78 16.21 -1.92
CA THR A 255 10.75 17.24 -2.96
C THR A 255 11.08 18.63 -2.43
N THR A 256 10.97 18.82 -1.11
CA THR A 256 11.23 20.07 -0.43
C THR A 256 12.71 20.47 -0.50
N ARG A 257 12.97 21.68 -0.98
CA ARG A 257 14.31 22.29 -0.95
C ARG A 257 14.43 23.24 0.24
N TYR A 258 15.21 22.83 1.23
CA TYR A 258 15.54 23.64 2.41
C TYR A 258 16.80 24.47 2.19
N ASN A 259 16.83 25.70 2.71
CA ASN A 259 18.07 26.46 2.83
C ASN A 259 18.74 26.16 4.19
N TRP A 260 19.47 25.05 4.26
CA TRP A 260 20.18 24.57 5.46
C TRP A 260 21.24 25.52 6.01
N ARG A 261 21.62 26.58 5.29
CA ARG A 261 22.55 27.60 5.80
C ARG A 261 21.85 28.68 6.64
N SER A 262 20.52 28.65 6.72
CA SER A 262 19.74 29.66 7.42
C SER A 262 19.39 29.22 8.84
N ASN A 263 19.67 30.09 9.81
CA ASN A 263 19.24 29.95 11.21
C ASN A 263 17.93 30.70 11.50
N ASP A 264 17.10 30.89 10.48
CA ASP A 264 15.79 31.52 10.55
C ASP A 264 14.83 30.71 9.68
N LEU A 265 13.72 30.27 10.28
CA LEU A 265 12.74 29.38 9.66
C LEU A 265 12.12 29.97 8.39
N LYS A 266 11.78 31.26 8.41
CA LYS A 266 11.20 31.98 7.26
C LYS A 266 12.14 31.97 6.07
N LYS A 267 13.42 32.30 6.29
CA LYS A 267 14.47 32.25 5.26
C LYS A 267 14.79 30.82 4.82
N MET A 268 14.72 29.85 5.74
CA MET A 268 14.97 28.44 5.44
C MET A 268 13.94 27.88 4.47
N LEU A 269 12.66 28.21 4.69
CA LEU A 269 11.50 27.77 3.91
C LEU A 269 11.10 28.76 2.81
N ARG A 270 11.71 29.94 2.75
CA ARG A 270 11.36 31.04 1.82
C ARG A 270 9.87 31.42 1.93
N LEU A 271 9.43 31.57 3.17
CA LEU A 271 8.08 31.93 3.56
C LEU A 271 8.07 33.21 4.38
N ASP A 272 6.98 33.96 4.31
CA ASP A 272 6.73 35.07 5.23
C ASP A 272 6.04 34.60 6.54
N ARG A 273 5.76 35.54 7.44
CA ARG A 273 5.17 35.24 8.76
C ARG A 273 3.75 34.68 8.67
N GLN A 274 2.93 35.14 7.71
CA GLN A 274 1.55 34.67 7.56
C GLN A 274 1.54 33.25 6.99
N GLU A 275 2.39 32.97 6.01
CA GLU A 275 2.55 31.64 5.43
C GLU A 275 3.04 30.63 6.46
N ILE A 276 4.02 31.02 7.29
CA ILE A 276 4.51 30.19 8.41
C ILE A 276 3.36 29.86 9.36
N LYS A 277 2.61 30.88 9.83
CA LYS A 277 1.48 30.67 10.75
C LYS A 277 0.40 29.78 10.14
N PHE A 278 0.13 29.93 8.84
CA PHE A 278 -0.89 29.14 8.16
C PHE A 278 -0.46 27.66 8.03
N LEU A 279 0.76 27.40 7.54
CA LEU A 279 1.23 26.04 7.28
C LEU A 279 1.58 25.27 8.55
N ALA A 280 2.00 25.97 9.61
CA ALA A 280 2.30 25.35 10.90
C ALA A 280 1.07 24.72 11.58
N LYS A 281 -0.16 25.18 11.27
CA LYS A 281 -1.41 24.58 11.78
C LYS A 281 -1.52 23.08 11.47
N GLU A 282 -0.95 22.67 10.34
CA GLU A 282 -0.97 21.31 9.81
C GLU A 282 0.44 20.70 9.80
N GLN A 283 1.29 21.16 10.71
CA GLN A 283 2.67 20.71 10.89
C GLN A 283 3.55 20.84 9.63
N GLY A 284 3.18 21.68 8.66
CA GLY A 284 3.86 21.80 7.38
C GLY A 284 3.46 20.78 6.31
N ARG A 285 2.45 19.93 6.54
CA ARG A 285 1.97 18.89 5.60
C ARG A 285 1.71 19.40 4.19
N TYR A 286 1.20 20.62 4.09
CA TYR A 286 0.81 21.23 2.82
C TYR A 286 1.89 22.09 2.17
N TYR A 287 3.10 22.17 2.74
CA TYR A 287 4.16 23.06 2.26
C TYR A 287 4.48 22.87 0.76
N ASP A 288 4.77 21.64 0.31
CA ASP A 288 5.16 21.41 -1.10
C ASP A 288 4.02 21.77 -2.06
N SER A 289 2.78 21.38 -1.72
CA SER A 289 1.59 21.74 -2.50
C SER A 289 1.35 23.26 -2.52
N TYR A 290 1.62 23.95 -1.42
CA TYR A 290 1.50 25.40 -1.32
C TYR A 290 2.56 26.10 -2.17
N ILE A 291 3.83 25.68 -2.11
CA ILE A 291 4.89 26.26 -2.92
C ILE A 291 4.60 26.09 -4.41
N LYS A 292 4.11 24.90 -4.81
CA LYS A 292 3.66 24.63 -6.19
C LYS A 292 2.49 25.56 -6.57
N PHE A 293 1.47 25.65 -5.72
CA PHE A 293 0.31 26.53 -5.96
C PHE A 293 0.70 28.00 -6.09
N ARG A 294 1.50 28.52 -5.14
CA ARG A 294 2.01 29.90 -5.13
C ARG A 294 2.77 30.23 -6.41
N ARG A 295 3.61 29.29 -6.88
CA ARG A 295 4.36 29.42 -8.14
C ARG A 295 3.45 29.43 -9.36
N ASP A 296 2.51 28.48 -9.43
CA ASP A 296 1.71 28.20 -10.63
C ASP A 296 0.53 29.18 -10.80
N PHE A 297 0.03 29.77 -9.71
CA PHE A 297 -1.19 30.60 -9.73
C PHE A 297 -0.97 32.06 -9.30
N PHE A 298 0.05 32.39 -8.50
CA PHE A 298 0.11 33.69 -7.80
C PHE A 298 1.53 34.32 -7.73
N LYS A 299 2.32 34.20 -8.79
CA LYS A 299 3.67 34.82 -8.86
C LYS A 299 3.60 36.34 -8.60
N GLY A 300 4.10 36.79 -7.43
CA GLY A 300 4.25 38.21 -7.10
C GLY A 300 3.03 38.93 -6.49
N ARG A 301 2.09 38.22 -5.86
CA ARG A 301 0.85 38.79 -5.28
C ARG A 301 0.80 38.78 -3.75
N ASN A 302 -0.25 39.40 -3.21
CA ASN A 302 -0.56 39.49 -1.78
C ASN A 302 -0.69 38.09 -1.13
N THR A 303 0.06 37.87 -0.06
CA THR A 303 0.07 36.61 0.71
C THR A 303 -1.31 36.19 1.20
N ALA A 304 -2.09 37.12 1.76
CA ALA A 304 -3.41 36.79 2.31
C ALA A 304 -4.38 36.27 1.24
N GLU A 305 -4.34 36.86 0.04
CA GLU A 305 -5.13 36.40 -1.10
C GLU A 305 -4.68 35.00 -1.54
N THR A 306 -3.36 34.76 -1.61
CA THR A 306 -2.80 33.48 -2.03
C THR A 306 -3.17 32.35 -1.05
N LEU A 307 -3.07 32.61 0.25
CA LEU A 307 -3.47 31.66 1.29
C LEU A 307 -4.97 31.36 1.22
N LYS A 308 -5.81 32.38 1.03
CA LYS A 308 -7.26 32.21 0.84
C LYS A 308 -7.57 31.29 -0.33
N TYR A 309 -6.99 31.52 -1.51
CA TYR A 309 -7.24 30.64 -2.65
C TYR A 309 -6.67 29.25 -2.44
N PHE A 310 -5.48 29.12 -1.84
CA PHE A 310 -4.90 27.81 -1.54
C PHE A 310 -5.81 26.99 -0.62
N GLU A 311 -6.32 27.58 0.45
CA GLU A 311 -7.21 26.92 1.40
C GLU A 311 -8.48 26.38 0.70
N ASN A 312 -9.04 27.16 -0.23
CA ASN A 312 -10.27 26.81 -0.93
C ASN A 312 -10.05 25.87 -2.14
N PHE A 313 -8.88 25.89 -2.79
CA PHE A 313 -8.68 25.25 -4.10
C PHE A 313 -7.50 24.29 -4.18
N ARG A 314 -6.74 24.06 -3.09
CA ARG A 314 -5.58 23.14 -3.07
C ARG A 314 -5.88 21.73 -3.61
N SER A 315 -7.12 21.27 -3.47
CA SER A 315 -7.54 19.93 -3.92
C SER A 315 -8.12 19.90 -5.33
N SER A 316 -8.33 21.05 -5.98
CA SER A 316 -9.00 21.15 -7.29
C SER A 316 -8.16 21.92 -8.31
N THR A 317 -6.85 22.04 -8.08
CA THR A 317 -5.95 22.83 -8.95
C THR A 317 -5.89 22.30 -10.37
N GLU A 318 -6.01 20.97 -10.56
CA GLU A 318 -5.96 20.35 -11.87
C GLU A 318 -7.23 20.63 -12.67
N TYR A 319 -8.39 20.46 -12.05
CA TYR A 319 -9.68 20.82 -12.66
C TYR A 319 -9.75 22.31 -13.06
N ILE A 320 -9.15 23.21 -12.27
CA ILE A 320 -9.05 24.63 -12.65
C ILE A 320 -8.20 24.83 -13.91
N ARG A 321 -7.12 24.06 -14.09
CA ARG A 321 -6.30 24.11 -15.32
C ARG A 321 -7.08 23.57 -16.50
N GLU A 322 -7.75 22.44 -16.35
CA GLU A 322 -8.55 21.85 -17.42
C GLU A 322 -9.68 22.79 -17.87
N VAL A 323 -10.35 23.46 -16.93
CA VAL A 323 -11.36 24.49 -17.26
C VAL A 323 -10.71 25.67 -17.99
N GLU A 324 -9.54 26.15 -17.55
CA GLU A 324 -8.79 27.20 -18.27
C GLU A 324 -8.41 26.74 -19.68
N ASP A 325 -7.91 25.52 -19.85
CA ASP A 325 -7.47 24.98 -21.15
C ASP A 325 -8.66 24.83 -22.12
N MET A 326 -9.83 24.43 -21.60
CA MET A 326 -11.05 24.28 -22.40
C MET A 326 -11.75 25.60 -22.73
N THR A 327 -11.59 26.64 -21.90
CA THR A 327 -12.38 27.89 -22.02
C THR A 327 -11.55 29.15 -22.31
N GLY A 328 -10.24 29.11 -22.08
CA GLY A 328 -9.36 30.29 -22.08
C GLY A 328 -9.57 31.23 -20.88
N ILE A 329 -10.46 30.90 -19.93
CA ILE A 329 -10.73 31.76 -18.78
C ILE A 329 -9.55 31.71 -17.81
N ALA A 330 -9.00 32.89 -17.50
CA ALA A 330 -7.93 33.01 -16.52
C ALA A 330 -8.31 32.37 -15.17
N ARG A 331 -7.42 31.51 -14.63
CA ARG A 331 -7.60 30.78 -13.34
C ARG A 331 -8.21 31.60 -12.21
N LYS A 332 -7.78 32.86 -12.07
CA LYS A 332 -8.29 33.76 -11.02
C LYS A 332 -9.80 34.03 -11.18
N LYS A 333 -10.27 34.24 -12.41
CA LYS A 333 -11.68 34.49 -12.73
C LYS A 333 -12.52 33.23 -12.43
N ILE A 334 -11.99 32.04 -12.74
CA ILE A 334 -12.60 30.74 -12.37
C ILE A 334 -12.75 30.62 -10.86
N MET A 335 -11.67 30.85 -10.10
CA MET A 335 -11.69 30.76 -8.63
C MET A 335 -12.61 31.80 -7.99
N ASP A 336 -12.58 33.05 -8.49
CA ASP A 336 -13.48 34.13 -8.02
C ASP A 336 -14.95 33.80 -8.30
N TYR A 337 -15.24 33.20 -9.45
CA TYR A 337 -16.56 32.72 -9.80
C TYR A 337 -17.02 31.60 -8.86
N ALA A 338 -16.17 30.60 -8.62
CA ALA A 338 -16.46 29.50 -7.69
C ALA A 338 -16.69 29.97 -6.26
N LEU A 339 -15.86 30.88 -5.73
CA LEU A 339 -16.05 31.45 -4.38
C LEU A 339 -17.41 32.15 -4.21
N ARG A 340 -17.91 32.79 -5.27
CA ARG A 340 -19.20 33.51 -5.26
C ARG A 340 -20.41 32.61 -5.48
N LYS A 341 -20.25 31.50 -6.20
CA LYS A 341 -21.36 30.69 -6.73
C LYS A 341 -21.47 29.29 -6.12
N GLN A 342 -20.48 28.86 -5.35
CA GLN A 342 -20.56 27.63 -4.56
C GLN A 342 -21.80 27.63 -3.64
N ASN A 343 -22.32 26.44 -3.38
CA ASN A 343 -23.33 26.20 -2.35
C ASN A 343 -22.66 25.60 -1.09
N SER A 344 -23.44 25.02 -0.20
CA SER A 344 -22.96 24.38 1.03
C SER A 344 -22.01 23.19 0.82
N GLN A 345 -21.91 22.65 -0.41
CA GLN A 345 -20.99 21.56 -0.74
C GLN A 345 -19.55 22.06 -1.00
N GLY A 346 -19.35 23.37 -1.06
CA GLY A 346 -18.02 23.99 -1.12
C GLY A 346 -17.37 24.02 -2.51
N THR A 347 -16.17 24.58 -2.55
CA THR A 347 -15.43 24.92 -3.78
C THR A 347 -14.97 23.70 -4.56
N TYR A 348 -14.59 22.61 -3.88
CA TYR A 348 -14.15 21.39 -4.56
C TYR A 348 -15.26 20.82 -5.44
N PHE A 349 -16.45 20.59 -4.86
CA PHE A 349 -17.62 20.11 -5.58
C PHE A 349 -18.00 21.04 -6.73
N PHE A 350 -18.00 22.35 -6.46
CA PHE A 350 -18.33 23.34 -7.48
C PHE A 350 -17.38 23.28 -8.68
N ILE A 351 -16.08 23.19 -8.47
CA ILE A 351 -15.09 23.12 -9.55
C ILE A 351 -15.22 21.82 -10.35
N THR A 352 -15.46 20.69 -9.69
CA THR A 352 -15.70 19.41 -10.37
C THR A 352 -16.95 19.48 -11.26
N LEU A 353 -18.06 20.01 -10.74
CA LEU A 353 -19.29 20.21 -11.50
C LEU A 353 -19.10 21.21 -12.65
N TYR A 354 -18.34 22.27 -12.43
CA TYR A 354 -18.03 23.25 -13.45
C TYR A 354 -17.23 22.61 -14.60
N LYS A 355 -16.20 21.81 -14.30
CA LYS A 355 -15.48 21.03 -15.32
C LYS A 355 -16.43 20.15 -16.12
N ASP A 356 -17.26 19.36 -15.46
CA ASP A 356 -18.21 18.44 -16.12
C ASP A 356 -19.18 19.20 -17.02
N TYR A 357 -19.72 20.32 -16.54
CA TYR A 357 -20.58 21.20 -17.34
C TYR A 357 -19.88 21.72 -18.62
N ILE A 358 -18.61 22.12 -18.51
CA ILE A 358 -17.83 22.60 -19.67
C ILE A 358 -17.62 21.47 -20.68
N GLU A 359 -17.29 20.25 -20.22
CA GLU A 359 -17.16 19.07 -21.08
C GLU A 359 -18.49 18.75 -21.81
N GLN A 360 -19.61 18.81 -21.08
CA GLN A 360 -20.93 18.61 -21.66
C GLN A 360 -21.30 19.69 -22.68
N CYS A 361 -20.93 20.96 -22.44
CA CYS A 361 -21.14 22.04 -23.40
C CYS A 361 -20.34 21.82 -24.68
N ILE A 362 -19.11 21.35 -24.58
CA ILE A 362 -18.27 20.99 -25.73
C ILE A 362 -18.89 19.82 -26.50
N GLU A 363 -19.36 18.77 -25.81
CA GLU A 363 -20.04 17.63 -26.43
C GLU A 363 -21.32 18.04 -27.17
N LEU A 364 -22.07 18.99 -26.62
CA LEU A 364 -23.27 19.58 -27.23
C LEU A 364 -22.96 20.60 -28.33
N GLY A 365 -21.69 20.87 -28.65
CA GLY A 365 -21.29 21.84 -29.66
C GLY A 365 -21.69 23.29 -29.33
N ARG A 366 -21.75 23.65 -28.04
CA ARG A 366 -22.07 25.01 -27.60
C ARG A 366 -20.93 25.98 -27.93
N ASP A 367 -21.28 27.25 -28.14
CA ASP A 367 -20.29 28.31 -28.39
C ASP A 367 -19.59 28.72 -27.08
N MET A 368 -18.35 28.24 -26.94
CA MET A 368 -17.49 28.47 -25.77
C MET A 368 -16.86 29.88 -25.74
N SER A 369 -17.10 30.73 -26.75
CA SER A 369 -16.56 32.10 -26.78
C SER A 369 -17.33 33.08 -25.88
N THR A 370 -18.52 32.69 -25.39
CA THR A 370 -19.40 33.58 -24.63
C THR A 370 -19.38 33.29 -23.12
N ASP A 371 -19.25 34.36 -22.32
CA ASP A 371 -19.28 34.29 -20.85
C ASP A 371 -20.62 33.70 -20.32
N VAL A 372 -21.71 33.78 -21.08
CA VAL A 372 -23.01 33.21 -20.70
C VAL A 372 -22.99 31.67 -20.71
N VAL A 373 -22.23 31.07 -21.63
CA VAL A 373 -22.02 29.63 -21.71
C VAL A 373 -20.93 29.21 -20.75
N THR A 374 -19.80 29.92 -20.70
CA THR A 374 -18.66 29.48 -19.90
C THR A 374 -18.80 29.82 -18.42
N MET A 375 -19.57 30.84 -18.02
CA MET A 375 -19.84 31.23 -16.63
C MET A 375 -21.32 31.59 -16.43
N PRO A 376 -22.24 30.60 -16.52
CA PRO A 376 -23.67 30.82 -16.37
C PRO A 376 -24.03 31.49 -15.03
N LYS A 377 -25.16 32.21 -14.97
CA LYS A 377 -25.59 32.84 -13.70
C LYS A 377 -25.88 31.81 -12.60
N ASP A 378 -26.38 30.65 -12.99
CA ASP A 378 -26.67 29.49 -12.16
C ASP A 378 -26.00 28.25 -12.79
N MET A 379 -24.88 27.84 -12.21
CA MET A 379 -24.07 26.72 -12.70
C MET A 379 -24.76 25.38 -12.51
N PHE A 380 -25.47 25.18 -11.40
CA PHE A 380 -26.15 23.92 -11.10
C PHE A 380 -27.30 23.69 -12.07
N ALA A 381 -28.16 24.69 -12.24
CA ALA A 381 -29.26 24.58 -13.20
C ALA A 381 -28.77 24.47 -14.65
N ALA A 382 -27.61 25.05 -14.99
CA ALA A 382 -27.02 24.90 -16.31
C ALA A 382 -26.50 23.47 -16.54
N HIS A 383 -25.81 22.90 -15.55
CA HIS A 383 -25.33 21.51 -15.54
C HIS A 383 -26.46 20.49 -15.62
N ASP A 384 -27.53 20.65 -14.84
CA ASP A 384 -28.69 19.75 -14.88
C ASP A 384 -29.33 19.74 -16.27
N ARG A 385 -29.48 20.93 -16.90
CA ARG A 385 -30.04 21.05 -18.25
C ARG A 385 -29.18 20.38 -19.30
N THR A 386 -27.86 20.57 -19.28
CA THR A 386 -26.97 19.94 -20.26
C THR A 386 -26.88 18.43 -20.06
N THR A 387 -26.91 17.97 -18.80
CA THR A 387 -26.92 16.55 -18.46
C THR A 387 -28.18 15.88 -19.01
N GLU A 388 -29.35 16.49 -18.82
CA GLU A 388 -30.60 15.97 -19.36
C GLU A 388 -30.60 15.94 -20.89
N MET A 389 -30.14 17.01 -21.55
CA MET A 389 -30.03 17.04 -23.03
C MET A 389 -29.14 15.91 -23.56
N LEU A 390 -27.97 15.70 -22.96
CA LEU A 390 -27.08 14.63 -23.36
C LEU A 390 -27.67 13.25 -23.09
N ARG A 391 -28.41 13.09 -21.98
CA ARG A 391 -29.13 11.85 -21.69
C ARG A 391 -30.15 11.54 -22.79
N THR A 392 -30.95 12.53 -23.20
CA THR A 392 -31.92 12.37 -24.28
C THR A 392 -31.24 12.02 -25.60
N ILE A 393 -30.22 12.79 -26.03
CA ILE A 393 -29.49 12.55 -27.28
C ILE A 393 -28.85 11.15 -27.31
N ARG A 394 -28.23 10.74 -26.19
CA ARG A 394 -27.58 9.42 -26.08
C ARG A 394 -28.62 8.29 -26.12
N SER A 395 -29.77 8.46 -25.49
CA SER A 395 -30.88 7.51 -25.55
C SER A 395 -31.48 7.39 -26.96
N GLU A 396 -31.75 8.52 -27.62
CA GLU A 396 -32.23 8.54 -29.01
C GLU A 396 -31.23 7.87 -29.96
N LYS A 397 -29.94 8.16 -29.80
CA LYS A 397 -28.88 7.53 -30.60
C LYS A 397 -28.80 6.03 -30.36
N ALA A 398 -28.95 5.57 -29.12
CA ALA A 398 -28.99 4.14 -28.80
C ALA A 398 -30.20 3.46 -29.45
N ALA A 399 -31.38 4.08 -29.40
CA ALA A 399 -32.58 3.58 -30.06
C ALA A 399 -32.44 3.50 -31.58
N ILE A 400 -31.84 4.52 -32.22
CA ILE A 400 -31.53 4.51 -33.66
C ILE A 400 -30.55 3.39 -33.99
N GLN A 401 -29.46 3.26 -33.22
CA GLN A 401 -28.46 2.22 -33.43
C GLN A 401 -29.07 0.83 -33.35
N LEU A 402 -29.95 0.59 -32.38
CA LEU A 402 -30.71 -0.65 -32.26
C LEU A 402 -31.59 -0.89 -33.49
N ALA A 403 -32.39 0.11 -33.88
CA ALA A 403 -33.28 0.01 -35.04
C ALA A 403 -32.53 -0.28 -36.36
N GLU A 404 -31.38 0.37 -36.59
CA GLU A 404 -30.52 0.12 -37.75
C GLU A 404 -29.90 -1.28 -37.70
N SER A 405 -29.40 -1.68 -36.52
CA SER A 405 -28.88 -3.02 -36.25
C SER A 405 -29.89 -4.10 -36.62
N ASP A 406 -31.12 -3.93 -36.16
CA ASP A 406 -32.18 -4.92 -36.27
C ASP A 406 -32.78 -4.98 -37.67
N ALA A 407 -32.88 -3.84 -38.37
CA ALA A 407 -33.23 -3.79 -39.78
C ALA A 407 -32.30 -4.68 -40.65
N HIS A 408 -31.00 -4.74 -40.30
CA HIS A 408 -30.02 -5.59 -40.97
C HIS A 408 -29.97 -7.05 -40.48
N ARG A 409 -30.86 -7.42 -39.55
CA ARG A 409 -30.95 -8.77 -38.96
C ARG A 409 -32.34 -9.38 -39.03
N ARG A 410 -33.29 -8.74 -39.72
CA ARG A 410 -34.63 -9.32 -39.96
C ARG A 410 -34.58 -10.66 -40.67
N ASP A 411 -33.55 -10.90 -41.49
CA ASP A 411 -33.25 -12.19 -42.10
C ASP A 411 -32.77 -13.25 -41.10
N LEU A 412 -32.59 -12.94 -39.82
CA LEU A 412 -32.35 -13.93 -38.77
C LEU A 412 -33.64 -14.44 -38.13
N GLU A 413 -34.77 -13.76 -38.35
CA GLU A 413 -36.07 -14.17 -37.82
C GLU A 413 -36.62 -15.35 -38.64
N VAL A 414 -37.03 -16.44 -37.97
CA VAL A 414 -37.49 -17.67 -38.62
C VAL A 414 -38.70 -18.21 -37.88
N THR A 415 -39.66 -18.78 -38.62
CA THR A 415 -40.73 -19.59 -38.05
C THR A 415 -40.62 -21.01 -38.59
N ASP A 416 -40.40 -21.97 -37.70
CA ASP A 416 -40.46 -23.40 -38.02
C ASP A 416 -41.84 -23.92 -37.59
N MET A 417 -42.75 -24.05 -38.55
CA MET A 417 -44.12 -24.52 -38.32
C MET A 417 -44.19 -26.01 -37.98
N GLU A 418 -43.19 -26.82 -38.37
CA GLU A 418 -43.15 -28.24 -38.09
C GLU A 418 -42.80 -28.49 -36.61
N LEU A 419 -41.86 -27.70 -36.08
CA LEU A 419 -41.50 -27.72 -34.66
C LEU A 419 -42.38 -26.79 -33.80
N GLY A 420 -43.23 -25.96 -34.42
CA GLY A 420 -44.09 -25.00 -33.73
C GLY A 420 -43.30 -23.90 -33.00
N LEU A 421 -42.17 -23.47 -33.57
CA LEU A 421 -41.24 -22.50 -32.96
C LEU A 421 -41.08 -21.23 -33.80
N ILE A 422 -40.89 -20.10 -33.11
CA ILE A 422 -40.62 -18.79 -33.71
C ILE A 422 -39.36 -18.21 -33.08
N LEU A 423 -38.40 -17.79 -33.90
CA LEU A 423 -37.22 -17.05 -33.50
C LEU A 423 -37.35 -15.61 -33.99
N ARG A 424 -37.30 -14.64 -33.09
CA ARG A 424 -37.43 -13.21 -33.41
C ARG A 424 -36.39 -12.34 -32.73
N LEU A 425 -36.18 -11.13 -33.23
CA LEU A 425 -35.38 -10.11 -32.55
C LEU A 425 -36.15 -9.50 -31.36
N PRO A 426 -35.45 -9.00 -30.33
CA PRO A 426 -36.06 -8.18 -29.29
C PRO A 426 -36.66 -6.89 -29.88
N TYR A 427 -37.64 -6.31 -29.20
CA TYR A 427 -38.22 -5.02 -29.57
C TYR A 427 -37.34 -3.84 -29.16
N ASP A 428 -36.74 -3.92 -27.97
CA ASP A 428 -35.85 -2.93 -27.39
C ASP A 428 -34.80 -3.59 -26.47
N THR A 429 -33.85 -2.81 -25.98
CA THR A 429 -32.81 -3.28 -25.06
C THR A 429 -33.37 -3.71 -23.70
N GLU A 430 -34.46 -3.07 -23.27
CA GLU A 430 -35.17 -3.33 -22.02
C GLU A 430 -35.83 -4.71 -22.03
N GLU A 431 -36.33 -5.16 -23.18
CA GLU A 431 -36.87 -6.50 -23.36
C GLU A 431 -35.82 -7.58 -23.13
N ILE A 432 -34.56 -7.34 -23.52
CA ILE A 432 -33.42 -8.25 -23.29
C ILE A 432 -33.10 -8.38 -21.80
N VAL A 433 -33.18 -7.26 -21.08
CA VAL A 433 -32.99 -7.25 -19.62
C VAL A 433 -34.12 -8.02 -18.94
N ALA A 434 -35.38 -7.71 -19.27
CA ALA A 434 -36.55 -8.38 -18.73
C ALA A 434 -36.59 -9.89 -19.05
N GLU A 435 -36.15 -10.27 -20.25
CA GLU A 435 -36.01 -11.67 -20.66
C GLU A 435 -35.01 -12.41 -19.79
N GLY A 436 -33.82 -11.82 -19.58
CA GLY A 436 -32.77 -12.39 -18.74
C GLY A 436 -33.21 -12.59 -17.29
N GLU A 437 -33.98 -11.64 -16.74
CA GLU A 437 -34.58 -11.76 -15.41
C GLU A 437 -35.59 -12.92 -15.34
N LYS A 438 -36.54 -12.98 -16.28
CA LYS A 438 -37.58 -14.02 -16.31
C LYS A 438 -37.01 -15.43 -16.50
N LEU A 439 -35.99 -15.57 -17.34
CA LEU A 439 -35.32 -16.85 -17.57
C LEU A 439 -34.17 -17.11 -16.57
N SER A 440 -33.91 -16.20 -15.64
CA SER A 440 -32.87 -16.30 -14.62
C SER A 440 -31.48 -16.63 -15.21
N HIS A 441 -31.09 -15.94 -16.29
CA HIS A 441 -29.77 -16.06 -16.90
C HIS A 441 -29.24 -14.69 -17.39
N CYS A 442 -27.92 -14.62 -17.63
CA CYS A 442 -27.20 -13.36 -17.86
C CYS A 442 -27.41 -12.70 -19.25
N VAL A 443 -28.52 -13.08 -19.91
CA VAL A 443 -29.31 -12.29 -20.87
C VAL A 443 -28.99 -10.80 -21.00
N GLY A 444 -29.48 -10.07 -20.00
CA GLY A 444 -29.53 -8.61 -19.97
C GLY A 444 -28.16 -7.93 -20.07
N GLY A 445 -27.08 -8.60 -19.63
CA GLY A 445 -25.72 -8.06 -19.72
C GLY A 445 -25.20 -7.89 -21.16
N TYR A 446 -25.96 -8.35 -22.16
CA TYR A 446 -25.58 -8.29 -23.56
C TYR A 446 -26.39 -7.28 -24.39
N ALA A 447 -27.32 -6.54 -23.78
CA ALA A 447 -28.16 -5.54 -24.45
C ALA A 447 -27.33 -4.49 -25.21
N ASP A 448 -26.29 -3.91 -24.59
CA ASP A 448 -25.41 -2.94 -25.25
C ASP A 448 -24.65 -3.53 -26.43
N ARG A 449 -24.23 -4.81 -26.33
CA ARG A 449 -23.51 -5.50 -27.42
C ARG A 449 -24.44 -5.80 -28.59
N HIS A 450 -25.71 -6.08 -28.31
CA HIS A 450 -26.74 -6.26 -29.31
C HIS A 450 -27.07 -4.96 -30.04
N ALA A 451 -27.34 -3.88 -29.30
CA ALA A 451 -27.62 -2.55 -29.86
C ALA A 451 -26.45 -2.04 -30.72
N ALA A 452 -25.21 -2.20 -30.24
CA ALA A 452 -23.99 -1.86 -30.98
C ALA A 452 -23.68 -2.80 -32.17
N GLY A 453 -24.50 -3.83 -32.38
CA GLY A 453 -24.39 -4.76 -33.49
C GLY A 453 -23.18 -5.69 -33.47
N LYS A 454 -22.61 -5.94 -32.29
CA LYS A 454 -21.47 -6.86 -32.11
C LYS A 454 -21.91 -8.33 -32.08
N LEU A 455 -23.17 -8.57 -31.75
CA LEU A 455 -23.84 -9.87 -31.74
C LEU A 455 -25.34 -9.67 -31.96
N ALA A 456 -26.06 -10.75 -32.26
CA ALA A 456 -27.50 -10.78 -32.31
C ALA A 456 -28.04 -11.61 -31.15
N ILE A 457 -28.96 -11.05 -30.35
CA ILE A 457 -29.74 -11.80 -29.38
C ILE A 457 -31.09 -12.00 -30.04
N LEU A 458 -31.56 -13.24 -30.07
CA LEU A 458 -32.87 -13.61 -30.58
C LEU A 458 -33.64 -14.36 -29.49
N PHE A 459 -34.95 -14.21 -29.52
CA PHE A 459 -35.87 -14.88 -28.62
C PHE A 459 -36.57 -16.00 -29.36
N LEU A 460 -36.35 -17.22 -28.88
CA LEU A 460 -37.08 -18.39 -29.33
C LEU A 460 -38.36 -18.51 -28.51
N ARG A 461 -39.47 -18.80 -29.18
CA ARG A 461 -40.83 -18.82 -28.68
C ARG A 461 -41.58 -20.00 -29.26
N THR A 462 -42.69 -20.40 -28.62
CA THR A 462 -43.64 -21.34 -29.23
C THR A 462 -44.67 -20.56 -30.04
N VAL A 463 -45.16 -21.12 -31.15
CA VAL A 463 -46.18 -20.51 -32.01
C VAL A 463 -47.47 -20.22 -31.23
N GLY A 464 -47.84 -21.12 -30.30
CA GLY A 464 -49.03 -20.93 -29.46
C GLY A 464 -48.89 -19.84 -28.39
N HIS A 465 -47.66 -19.49 -27.98
CA HIS A 465 -47.40 -18.53 -26.91
C HIS A 465 -46.21 -17.60 -27.25
N PRO A 466 -46.33 -16.73 -28.26
CA PRO A 466 -45.23 -15.89 -28.73
C PRO A 466 -44.76 -14.83 -27.72
N GLY A 467 -45.62 -14.46 -26.76
CA GLY A 467 -45.30 -13.51 -25.69
C GLY A 467 -44.63 -14.11 -24.46
N THR A 468 -44.50 -15.44 -24.38
CA THR A 468 -43.95 -16.12 -23.20
C THR A 468 -42.47 -16.44 -23.39
N PRO A 469 -41.57 -15.99 -22.48
CA PRO A 469 -40.16 -16.36 -22.51
C PRO A 469 -39.97 -17.87 -22.58
N TYR A 470 -39.12 -18.33 -23.49
CA TYR A 470 -38.85 -19.76 -23.67
C TYR A 470 -37.34 -20.04 -23.73
N TYR A 471 -36.67 -19.60 -24.79
CA TYR A 471 -35.22 -19.68 -24.95
C TYR A 471 -34.67 -18.38 -25.55
N THR A 472 -33.39 -18.12 -25.29
CA THR A 472 -32.64 -17.02 -25.89
C THR A 472 -31.46 -17.58 -26.68
N MET A 473 -31.22 -17.03 -27.87
CA MET A 473 -30.17 -17.47 -28.79
C MET A 473 -29.24 -16.29 -29.10
N GLU A 474 -27.95 -16.49 -28.87
CA GLU A 474 -26.91 -15.55 -29.31
C GLU A 474 -26.32 -16.04 -30.62
N VAL A 475 -26.38 -15.19 -31.65
CA VAL A 475 -25.76 -15.42 -32.95
C VAL A 475 -24.65 -14.40 -33.16
N SER A 476 -23.46 -14.89 -33.51
CA SER A 476 -22.31 -14.03 -33.84
C SER A 476 -22.47 -13.34 -35.20
N ASN A 477 -21.68 -12.29 -35.43
CA ASN A 477 -21.65 -11.61 -36.74
C ASN A 477 -21.17 -12.51 -37.91
N ASP A 478 -20.50 -13.63 -37.61
CA ASP A 478 -20.12 -14.64 -38.60
C ASP A 478 -21.24 -15.65 -38.92
N LEU A 479 -22.45 -15.39 -38.40
CA LEU A 479 -23.65 -16.21 -38.54
C LEU A 479 -23.46 -17.62 -37.98
N GLN A 480 -23.00 -17.70 -36.73
CA GLN A 480 -22.86 -18.94 -35.97
C GLN A 480 -23.59 -18.80 -34.63
N ILE A 481 -24.29 -19.86 -34.21
CA ILE A 481 -24.90 -19.94 -32.89
C ILE A 481 -23.78 -20.03 -31.86
N VAL A 482 -23.71 -19.05 -30.96
CA VAL A 482 -22.73 -19.00 -29.86
C VAL A 482 -23.30 -19.73 -28.64
N GLN A 483 -24.60 -19.51 -28.38
CA GLN A 483 -25.33 -20.17 -27.32
C GLN A 483 -26.83 -20.11 -27.59
N CYS A 484 -27.54 -21.11 -27.10
CA CYS A 484 -29.00 -21.13 -27.01
C CYS A 484 -29.39 -21.68 -25.63
N ARG A 485 -30.04 -20.86 -24.81
CA ARG A 485 -30.29 -21.13 -23.39
C ARG A 485 -31.70 -20.73 -22.97
N GLY A 486 -32.35 -21.63 -22.24
CA GLY A 486 -33.62 -21.41 -21.55
C GLY A 486 -33.41 -21.18 -20.07
N TYR A 487 -34.46 -21.43 -19.27
CA TYR A 487 -34.46 -21.16 -17.82
C TYR A 487 -33.22 -21.72 -17.09
N ARG A 488 -32.55 -20.87 -16.31
CA ARG A 488 -31.32 -21.16 -15.53
C ARG A 488 -30.20 -21.81 -16.35
N ASN A 489 -30.01 -21.37 -17.58
CA ASN A 489 -28.97 -21.85 -18.51
C ASN A 489 -29.05 -23.35 -18.85
N ASN A 490 -30.23 -23.97 -18.76
CA ASN A 490 -30.37 -25.42 -18.98
C ASN A 490 -29.38 -26.24 -18.13
N ASN A 491 -29.27 -25.92 -16.83
CA ASN A 491 -28.42 -26.67 -15.90
C ASN A 491 -28.84 -28.15 -15.81
N ALA A 492 -28.06 -28.97 -15.09
CA ALA A 492 -28.24 -30.43 -15.05
C ALA A 492 -29.65 -30.94 -14.68
N GLY A 493 -30.51 -30.09 -14.07
CA GLY A 493 -31.91 -30.42 -13.76
C GLY A 493 -32.94 -29.99 -14.81
N ASN A 494 -32.50 -29.37 -15.91
CA ASN A 494 -33.35 -28.87 -16.99
C ASN A 494 -32.64 -29.02 -18.36
N PRO A 495 -32.39 -30.26 -18.82
CA PRO A 495 -31.74 -30.49 -20.11
C PRO A 495 -32.56 -29.90 -21.26
N LYS A 496 -31.86 -29.53 -22.33
CA LYS A 496 -32.48 -28.96 -23.52
C LYS A 496 -33.35 -30.03 -24.21
N PRO A 497 -34.65 -29.78 -24.49
CA PRO A 497 -35.52 -30.70 -25.21
C PRO A 497 -35.02 -30.99 -26.62
N GLU A 498 -35.41 -32.15 -27.16
CA GLU A 498 -35.02 -32.60 -28.50
C GLU A 498 -35.50 -31.62 -29.58
N GLU A 499 -36.69 -31.01 -29.42
CA GLU A 499 -37.18 -30.03 -30.38
C GLU A 499 -36.28 -28.78 -30.49
N ILE A 500 -35.58 -28.40 -29.43
CA ILE A 500 -34.69 -27.23 -29.43
C ILE A 500 -33.34 -27.59 -30.05
N ILE A 501 -32.86 -28.82 -29.81
CA ILE A 501 -31.64 -29.34 -30.44
C ILE A 501 -31.85 -29.46 -31.97
N GLU A 502 -33.00 -29.99 -32.38
CA GLU A 502 -33.35 -30.10 -33.80
C GLU A 502 -33.56 -28.71 -34.43
N PHE A 503 -34.18 -27.77 -33.71
CA PHE A 503 -34.29 -26.39 -34.18
C PHE A 503 -32.92 -25.74 -34.38
N GLU A 504 -31.99 -25.88 -33.42
CA GLU A 504 -30.61 -25.36 -33.57
C GLU A 504 -29.93 -25.93 -34.80
N ARG A 505 -30.05 -27.24 -35.06
CA ARG A 505 -29.48 -27.90 -36.24
C ARG A 505 -30.04 -27.33 -37.54
N ARG A 506 -31.36 -27.19 -37.64
CA ARG A 506 -32.03 -26.58 -38.81
C ARG A 506 -31.65 -25.12 -38.99
N TYR A 507 -31.56 -24.38 -37.88
CA TYR A 507 -31.20 -22.98 -37.90
C TYR A 507 -29.74 -22.75 -38.29
N GLU A 508 -28.81 -23.64 -37.92
CA GLU A 508 -27.43 -23.60 -38.43
C GLU A 508 -27.34 -23.78 -39.95
N GLU A 509 -28.19 -24.62 -40.54
CA GLU A 509 -28.31 -24.78 -41.99
C GLU A 509 -28.84 -23.51 -42.62
N TYR A 510 -29.92 -22.94 -42.07
CA TYR A 510 -30.46 -21.65 -42.49
C TYR A 510 -29.43 -20.52 -42.44
N LEU A 511 -28.64 -20.41 -41.35
CA LEU A 511 -27.60 -19.39 -41.21
C LEU A 511 -26.51 -19.52 -42.30
N LYS A 512 -26.21 -20.73 -42.78
CA LYS A 512 -25.28 -20.94 -43.91
C LYS A 512 -25.85 -20.37 -45.21
N GLU A 513 -27.14 -20.54 -45.45
CA GLU A 513 -27.83 -19.97 -46.61
C GLU A 513 -27.86 -18.45 -46.55
N VAL A 514 -28.25 -17.87 -45.41
CA VAL A 514 -28.20 -16.43 -45.15
C VAL A 514 -26.79 -15.88 -45.39
N LYS A 515 -25.74 -16.60 -44.97
CA LYS A 515 -24.35 -16.22 -45.20
C LYS A 515 -23.99 -16.16 -46.68
N ILE A 516 -24.47 -17.12 -47.46
CA ILE A 516 -24.26 -17.15 -48.92
C ILE A 516 -25.00 -15.98 -49.59
N ASP A 517 -26.25 -15.72 -49.19
CA ASP A 517 -27.07 -14.68 -49.80
C ASP A 517 -26.57 -13.28 -49.46
N ARG A 518 -26.15 -13.03 -48.22
CA ARG A 518 -25.47 -11.78 -47.83
C ARG A 518 -24.20 -11.55 -48.64
N LYS A 519 -23.40 -12.59 -48.92
CA LYS A 519 -22.21 -12.49 -49.78
C LYS A 519 -22.56 -12.12 -51.21
N LYS A 520 -23.53 -12.81 -51.82
CA LYS A 520 -24.01 -12.52 -53.19
C LYS A 520 -24.56 -11.09 -53.30
N ALA A 521 -25.35 -10.66 -52.31
CA ALA A 521 -25.91 -9.30 -52.26
C ALA A 521 -24.79 -8.24 -52.16
N ALA A 522 -23.78 -8.48 -51.32
CA ALA A 522 -22.63 -7.58 -51.18
C ALA A 522 -21.80 -7.48 -52.47
N GLU A 523 -21.58 -8.58 -53.18
CA GLU A 523 -20.88 -8.60 -54.48
C GLU A 523 -21.68 -7.85 -55.57
N LYS A 524 -22.99 -8.08 -55.64
CA LYS A 524 -23.90 -7.36 -56.55
C LYS A 524 -23.91 -5.85 -56.27
N ALA A 525 -23.94 -5.45 -55.01
CA ALA A 525 -23.84 -4.06 -54.60
C ALA A 525 -22.49 -3.42 -54.99
N LYS A 526 -21.37 -4.12 -54.75
CA LYS A 526 -20.02 -3.68 -55.18
C LYS A 526 -19.94 -3.51 -56.70
N ARG A 527 -20.51 -4.43 -57.48
CA ARG A 527 -20.55 -4.34 -58.94
C ARG A 527 -21.37 -3.14 -59.42
N LYS A 528 -22.54 -2.90 -58.82
CA LYS A 528 -23.40 -1.74 -59.13
C LYS A 528 -22.71 -0.41 -58.79
N LYS A 529 -22.02 -0.33 -57.65
CA LYS A 529 -21.23 0.87 -57.24
C LYS A 529 -20.09 1.16 -58.24
N ARG A 530 -19.36 0.12 -58.66
CA ARG A 530 -18.30 0.24 -59.69
C ARG A 530 -18.86 0.70 -61.04
N GLN A 531 -20.03 0.23 -61.45
CA GLN A 531 -20.69 0.65 -62.69
C GLN A 531 -21.17 2.11 -62.63
N GLN A 532 -21.79 2.53 -61.51
CA GLN A 532 -22.20 3.92 -61.30
C GLN A 532 -21.01 4.88 -61.26
N GLN A 533 -19.89 4.46 -60.68
CA GLN A 533 -18.67 5.27 -60.63
C GLN A 533 -18.00 5.40 -62.00
N LYS A 534 -18.04 4.34 -62.84
CA LYS A 534 -17.61 4.43 -64.24
C LYS A 534 -18.53 5.33 -65.08
N ALA A 535 -19.83 5.29 -64.86
CA ALA A 535 -20.80 6.15 -65.56
C ALA A 535 -20.65 7.64 -65.19
N LYS A 536 -20.30 7.95 -63.93
CA LYS A 536 -20.00 9.33 -63.47
C LYS A 536 -18.67 9.90 -63.97
N VAL A 537 -17.76 9.07 -64.46
CA VAL A 537 -16.46 9.49 -65.02
C VAL A 537 -16.53 9.62 -66.54
N ALA A 538 -17.54 9.01 -67.17
CA ALA A 538 -17.79 9.07 -68.61
C ALA A 538 -18.82 10.15 -69.03
N ALA A 539 -19.46 10.80 -68.05
CA ALA A 539 -20.29 11.99 -68.19
C ALA A 539 -19.52 13.17 -67.59
#